data_AF-A0AA95E292-F1
#
_entry.id   AF-A0AA95E292-F1
#
_cell.length_a   1.000
_cell.length_b   1.000
_cell.length_c   1.000
_cell.angle_alpha   90.00
_cell.angle_beta   90.00
_cell.angle_gamma   90.00
#
_symmetry.space_group_name_H-M   'P 1'
#
loop_
_entity.id
_entity.type
_entity.pdbx_description
1 polymer ?
#
loop_
_entity_poly.entity_id
_entity_poly.type
_entity_poly.pdbx_seq_one_letter_code
_entity_poly.pdbx_strand_id
1 'polypeptide(L)'
;MNKRTAKRIRQNNHRLYHESVKLEIKFKEAAKALPMPAIKMISRNIKQPTQLSMVKQFLKWDYKLVKCVVPISGGKDSQACLALAIKQFKPSNVIGLFCDTQFEHPMTYEHVAKLGGLYGVEIITRCGGSVIDQIEKRGRFPSFGARFCTNYLKTDVSKKFYKSLAEKQGIGFQVWYGMRTDESSKRAKLYADVDPFELYPPHAVLDNYPQYLEKKGVMFRLPIVDWRENEVYEQLGDDINPLYKKGFGRVGCFPCLAGGDLWKDKAFTFDDFGRSQREKVRVLEKQLGKSVFTSKGGQRRNDENQFCLICSI
;
A
#
# COMPACT_ATOMS: atom_id res chain seq x y z
N MET A 1 -19.15 -66.39 -3.74
CA MET A 1 -18.29 -65.40 -4.43
C MET A 1 -17.06 -66.13 -5.00
N ASN A 2 -16.76 -66.05 -6.30
CA ASN A 2 -15.67 -66.86 -6.87
C ASN A 2 -14.27 -66.36 -6.41
N LYS A 3 -13.28 -67.27 -6.33
CA LYS A 3 -11.93 -66.97 -5.82
C LYS A 3 -11.21 -65.85 -6.58
N ARG A 4 -11.47 -65.66 -7.89
CA ARG A 4 -10.93 -64.55 -8.70
C ARG A 4 -11.55 -63.22 -8.33
N THR A 5 -12.86 -63.16 -8.07
CA THR A 5 -13.57 -61.94 -7.63
C THR A 5 -13.10 -61.49 -6.25
N ALA A 6 -12.91 -62.44 -5.31
CA ALA A 6 -12.38 -62.13 -3.98
C ALA A 6 -10.93 -61.61 -4.02
N LYS A 7 -10.07 -62.17 -4.88
CA LYS A 7 -8.69 -61.69 -5.06
C LYS A 7 -8.65 -60.28 -5.67
N ARG A 8 -9.53 -59.99 -6.63
CA ARG A 8 -9.62 -58.67 -7.29
C ARG A 8 -10.12 -57.58 -6.33
N ILE A 9 -11.12 -57.90 -5.49
CA ILE A 9 -11.60 -57.01 -4.43
C ILE A 9 -10.51 -56.74 -3.40
N ARG A 10 -9.76 -57.78 -2.98
CA ARG A 10 -8.68 -57.63 -2.00
C ARG A 10 -7.52 -56.78 -2.55
N GLN A 11 -7.16 -56.96 -3.82
CA GLN A 11 -6.15 -56.15 -4.49
C GLN A 11 -6.59 -54.70 -4.70
N ASN A 12 -7.85 -54.47 -5.08
CA ASN A 12 -8.39 -53.11 -5.17
C ASN A 12 -8.46 -52.44 -3.79
N ASN A 13 -8.90 -53.14 -2.75
CA ASN A 13 -8.94 -52.58 -1.39
C ASN A 13 -7.54 -52.27 -0.86
N HIS A 14 -6.55 -53.12 -1.16
CA HIS A 14 -5.15 -52.85 -0.80
C HIS A 14 -4.60 -51.65 -1.56
N ARG A 15 -4.90 -51.52 -2.86
CA ARG A 15 -4.50 -50.35 -3.67
C ARG A 15 -5.16 -49.06 -3.17
N LEU A 16 -6.45 -49.10 -2.87
CA LEU A 16 -7.21 -47.97 -2.31
C LEU A 16 -6.68 -47.58 -0.93
N TYR A 17 -6.29 -48.55 -0.10
CA TYR A 17 -5.65 -48.31 1.19
C TYR A 17 -4.28 -47.62 1.05
N HIS A 18 -3.44 -48.10 0.12
CA HIS A 18 -2.15 -47.46 -0.17
C HIS A 18 -2.30 -46.05 -0.76
N GLU A 19 -3.30 -45.84 -1.63
CA GLU A 19 -3.62 -44.50 -2.15
C GLU A 19 -4.16 -43.58 -1.05
N SER A 20 -5.00 -44.06 -0.12
CA SER A 20 -5.48 -43.27 1.01
C SER A 20 -4.35 -42.91 1.98
N VAL A 21 -3.44 -43.84 2.27
CA VAL A 21 -2.28 -43.58 3.15
C VAL A 21 -1.33 -42.57 2.50
N LYS A 22 -1.06 -42.67 1.19
CA LYS A 22 -0.24 -41.68 0.46
C LYS A 22 -0.88 -40.28 0.47
N LEU A 23 -2.20 -40.20 0.33
CA LEU A 23 -2.96 -38.94 0.41
C LEU A 23 -2.91 -38.36 1.84
N GLU A 24 -3.03 -39.20 2.86
CA GLU A 24 -2.96 -38.78 4.27
C GLU A 24 -1.56 -38.28 4.65
N ILE A 25 -0.50 -38.91 4.14
CA ILE A 25 0.89 -38.46 4.31
C ILE A 25 1.09 -37.09 3.65
N LYS A 26 0.68 -36.95 2.38
CA LYS A 26 0.75 -35.65 1.67
C LYS A 26 -0.07 -34.56 2.37
N PHE A 27 -1.22 -34.91 2.95
CA PHE A 27 -2.04 -33.98 3.72
C PHE A 27 -1.35 -33.55 5.01
N LYS A 28 -0.74 -34.48 5.75
CA LYS A 28 0.04 -34.16 6.96
C LYS A 28 1.27 -33.31 6.64
N GLU A 29 1.93 -33.54 5.51
CA GLU A 29 3.04 -32.71 5.04
C GLU A 29 2.58 -31.31 4.61
N ALA A 30 1.47 -31.20 3.86
CA ALA A 30 0.89 -29.91 3.47
C ALA A 30 0.36 -29.13 4.68
N ALA A 31 -0.24 -29.81 5.66
CA ALA A 31 -0.74 -29.20 6.89
C ALA A 31 0.39 -28.65 7.78
N LYS A 32 1.60 -29.23 7.73
CA LYS A 32 2.79 -28.67 8.39
C LYS A 32 3.26 -27.36 7.76
N ALA A 33 2.89 -27.08 6.51
CA ALA A 33 3.21 -25.84 5.80
C ALA A 33 2.11 -24.76 5.92
N LEU A 34 0.98 -25.08 6.56
CA LEU A 34 -0.11 -24.12 6.78
C LEU A 34 0.12 -23.32 8.08
N PRO A 35 -0.22 -22.02 8.09
CA PRO A 35 -0.14 -21.21 9.29
C PRO A 35 -1.03 -21.78 10.42
N MET A 36 -0.52 -21.71 11.65
CA MET A 36 -1.05 -22.34 12.88
C MET A 36 -2.57 -22.21 13.16
N PRO A 37 -3.29 -21.15 12.74
CA PRO A 37 -4.74 -21.08 12.95
C PRO A 37 -5.52 -22.20 12.24
N ALA A 38 -5.06 -22.65 11.06
CA ALA A 38 -5.74 -23.70 10.28
C ALA A 38 -5.53 -25.10 10.88
N ILE A 39 -4.36 -25.37 11.44
CA ILE A 39 -4.01 -26.68 12.05
C ILE A 39 -4.90 -26.95 13.28
N LYS A 40 -5.16 -25.94 14.12
CA LYS A 40 -6.00 -26.08 15.34
C LYS A 40 -7.47 -26.42 15.05
N MET A 41 -7.99 -26.03 13.89
CA MET A 41 -9.35 -26.41 13.45
C MET A 41 -9.41 -27.86 12.97
N ILE A 42 -8.33 -28.34 12.36
CA ILE A 42 -8.24 -29.69 11.77
C ILE A 42 -7.98 -30.75 12.85
N SER A 43 -7.18 -30.44 13.88
CA SER A 43 -6.73 -31.45 14.86
C SER A 43 -7.81 -31.97 15.82
N ARG A 44 -9.01 -31.38 15.84
CA ARG A 44 -10.07 -31.75 16.80
C ARG A 44 -11.12 -32.73 16.28
N ASN A 45 -11.22 -33.01 14.98
CA ASN A 45 -12.39 -33.73 14.42
C ASN A 45 -12.14 -34.68 13.23
N ILE A 46 -11.00 -35.38 13.16
CA ILE A 46 -10.77 -36.38 12.10
C ILE A 46 -11.06 -37.78 12.64
N LYS A 47 -12.27 -38.31 12.39
CA LYS A 47 -12.62 -39.70 12.70
C LYS A 47 -13.43 -40.46 11.64
N GLN A 48 -13.70 -39.93 10.44
CA GLN A 48 -14.51 -40.66 9.43
C GLN A 48 -14.13 -40.37 7.95
N PRO A 49 -14.35 -41.34 7.02
CA PRO A 49 -13.97 -41.24 5.59
C PRO A 49 -14.78 -40.23 4.75
N THR A 50 -15.76 -39.54 5.35
CA THR A 50 -16.57 -38.48 4.69
C THR A 50 -15.80 -37.19 4.43
N GLN A 51 -14.52 -37.11 4.80
CA GLN A 51 -13.72 -35.89 4.76
C GLN A 51 -12.92 -35.69 3.46
N LEU A 52 -12.89 -36.63 2.50
CA LEU A 52 -12.20 -36.39 1.22
C LEU A 52 -12.86 -35.29 0.38
N SER A 53 -14.20 -35.18 0.43
CA SER A 53 -14.94 -34.09 -0.20
C SER A 53 -14.70 -32.78 0.54
N MET A 54 -14.70 -32.77 1.87
CA MET A 54 -14.38 -31.60 2.68
C MET A 54 -12.94 -31.12 2.49
N VAL A 55 -11.96 -32.02 2.40
CA VAL A 55 -10.55 -31.69 2.14
C VAL A 55 -10.36 -31.18 0.71
N LYS A 56 -11.04 -31.75 -0.29
CA LYS A 56 -11.08 -31.19 -1.65
C LYS A 56 -11.80 -29.84 -1.71
N GLN A 57 -12.82 -29.63 -0.88
CA GLN A 57 -13.55 -28.38 -0.75
C GLN A 57 -12.70 -27.34 -0.01
N PHE A 58 -11.90 -27.72 1.00
CA PHE A 58 -10.93 -26.89 1.72
C PHE A 58 -9.66 -26.60 0.89
N LEU A 59 -9.18 -27.54 0.06
CA LEU A 59 -8.12 -27.28 -0.93
C LEU A 59 -8.61 -26.40 -2.09
N LYS A 60 -9.94 -26.33 -2.30
CA LYS A 60 -10.61 -25.37 -3.17
C LYS A 60 -10.90 -24.02 -2.49
N TRP A 61 -10.66 -23.88 -1.18
CA TRP A 61 -10.54 -22.53 -0.61
C TRP A 61 -9.25 -21.96 -1.17
N ASP A 62 -9.40 -21.16 -2.21
CA ASP A 62 -8.36 -20.30 -2.74
C ASP A 62 -8.01 -19.28 -1.66
N TYR A 63 -7.25 -19.73 -0.65
CA TYR A 63 -6.77 -18.86 0.42
C TYR A 63 -5.77 -17.93 -0.26
N LYS A 64 -6.27 -16.77 -0.70
CA LYS A 64 -5.53 -15.74 -1.42
C LYS A 64 -4.42 -15.22 -0.51
N LEU A 65 -3.30 -15.93 -0.51
CA LEU A 65 -2.15 -15.60 0.32
C LEU A 65 -1.50 -14.34 -0.22
N VAL A 66 -1.43 -13.29 0.59
CA VAL A 66 -0.78 -12.05 0.19
C VAL A 66 0.72 -12.21 0.44
N LYS A 67 1.51 -12.05 -0.63
CA LYS A 67 2.98 -12.08 -0.58
C LYS A 67 3.58 -10.69 -0.62
N CYS A 68 2.90 -9.74 -1.26
CA CYS A 68 3.37 -8.37 -1.40
C CYS A 68 2.23 -7.37 -1.19
N VAL A 69 2.50 -6.32 -0.43
CA VAL A 69 1.65 -5.14 -0.33
C VAL A 69 2.43 -3.95 -0.88
N VAL A 70 1.82 -3.19 -1.78
CA VAL A 70 2.40 -1.96 -2.33
C VAL A 70 1.59 -0.77 -1.84
N PRO A 71 2.15 0.13 -1.01
CA PRO A 71 1.47 1.36 -0.63
C PRO A 71 1.31 2.27 -1.85
N ILE A 72 0.07 2.52 -2.24
CA ILE A 72 -0.29 3.33 -3.41
C ILE A 72 -0.56 4.76 -2.95
N SER A 73 0.11 5.74 -3.55
CA SER A 73 -0.15 7.16 -3.34
C SER A 73 -0.86 7.82 -4.51
N GLY A 74 -1.05 7.08 -5.60
CA GLY A 74 -1.50 7.60 -6.90
C GLY A 74 -0.41 8.32 -7.69
N GLY A 75 0.84 8.29 -7.21
CA GLY A 75 2.02 8.79 -7.91
C GLY A 75 2.80 7.70 -8.66
N LYS A 76 3.65 8.14 -9.61
CA LYS A 76 4.42 7.29 -10.52
C LYS A 76 5.31 6.26 -9.80
N ASP A 77 5.99 6.66 -8.73
CA ASP A 77 6.93 5.77 -8.04
C ASP A 77 6.21 4.58 -7.38
N SER A 78 5.06 4.80 -6.74
CA SER A 78 4.24 3.72 -6.17
C SER A 78 3.64 2.80 -7.23
N GLN A 79 3.33 3.35 -8.40
CA GLN A 79 2.80 2.58 -9.52
C GLN A 79 3.89 1.72 -10.17
N ALA A 80 5.12 2.23 -10.32
CA ALA A 80 6.26 1.45 -10.80
C ALA A 80 6.55 0.27 -9.86
N CYS A 81 6.48 0.47 -8.53
CA CYS A 81 6.58 -0.63 -7.57
C CYS A 81 5.48 -1.68 -7.75
N LEU A 82 4.25 -1.26 -8.05
CA LEU A 82 3.15 -2.18 -8.31
C LEU A 82 3.39 -2.99 -9.59
N ALA A 83 3.86 -2.33 -10.65
CA ALA A 83 4.24 -2.98 -11.91
C ALA A 83 5.36 -4.01 -11.71
N LEU A 84 6.37 -3.71 -10.89
CA LEU A 84 7.43 -4.67 -10.54
C LEU A 84 6.90 -5.82 -9.67
N ALA A 85 6.01 -5.54 -8.71
CA ALA A 85 5.47 -6.56 -7.82
C ALA A 85 4.70 -7.64 -8.57
N ILE A 86 3.94 -7.28 -9.62
CA ILE A 86 3.21 -8.26 -10.45
C ILE A 86 4.10 -9.03 -11.43
N LYS A 87 5.32 -8.56 -11.72
CA LYS A 87 6.33 -9.34 -12.44
C LYS A 87 6.93 -10.42 -11.55
N GLN A 88 7.05 -10.14 -10.25
CA GLN A 88 7.64 -11.05 -9.26
C GLN A 88 6.62 -12.05 -8.67
N PHE A 89 5.39 -11.62 -8.47
CA PHE A 89 4.33 -12.40 -7.82
C PHE A 89 3.10 -12.46 -8.71
N LYS A 90 2.31 -13.53 -8.58
CA LYS A 90 0.98 -13.57 -9.23
C LYS A 90 0.16 -12.36 -8.76
N PRO A 91 -0.61 -11.70 -9.64
CA PRO A 91 -1.42 -10.55 -9.24
C PRO A 91 -2.36 -10.85 -8.05
N SER A 92 -2.86 -12.09 -7.95
CA SER A 92 -3.66 -12.53 -6.80
C SER A 92 -2.90 -12.58 -5.46
N ASN A 93 -1.57 -12.56 -5.46
CA ASN A 93 -0.75 -12.47 -4.25
C ASN A 93 -0.27 -11.04 -3.94
N VAL A 94 -0.71 -10.04 -4.72
CA VAL A 94 -0.34 -8.64 -4.57
C VAL A 94 -1.57 -7.82 -4.19
N ILE A 95 -1.39 -6.92 -3.22
CA ILE A 95 -2.40 -5.92 -2.85
C ILE A 95 -1.81 -4.52 -2.97
N GLY A 96 -2.51 -3.61 -3.61
CA GLY A 96 -2.25 -2.18 -3.46
C GLY A 96 -2.96 -1.65 -2.22
N LEU A 97 -2.27 -0.93 -1.34
CA LEU A 97 -2.86 -0.28 -0.17
C LEU A 97 -2.91 1.23 -0.40
N PHE A 98 -4.10 1.78 -0.66
CA PHE A 98 -4.32 3.22 -0.75
C PHE A 98 -4.76 3.77 0.61
N CYS A 99 -3.90 4.56 1.24
CA CYS A 99 -4.23 5.28 2.47
C CYS A 99 -4.81 6.65 2.11
N ASP A 100 -6.15 6.70 2.04
CA ASP A 100 -6.92 7.89 1.68
C ASP A 100 -6.80 8.96 2.76
N THR A 101 -6.34 10.16 2.37
CA THR A 101 -6.19 11.30 3.29
C THR A 101 -7.33 12.30 3.16
N GLN A 102 -8.30 12.02 2.29
CA GLN A 102 -9.40 12.91 1.91
C GLN A 102 -8.91 14.27 1.44
N PHE A 103 -7.72 14.30 0.83
CA PHE A 103 -7.07 15.54 0.39
C PHE A 103 -6.33 15.36 -0.93
N GLU A 104 -6.58 14.28 -1.65
CA GLU A 104 -6.09 13.99 -2.99
C GLU A 104 -6.95 14.70 -4.05
N HIS A 105 -6.39 14.88 -5.24
CA HIS A 105 -7.14 15.40 -6.39
C HIS A 105 -8.14 14.35 -6.92
N PRO A 106 -9.31 14.74 -7.47
CA PRO A 106 -10.24 13.81 -8.13
C PRO A 106 -9.57 12.91 -9.17
N MET A 107 -8.71 13.49 -10.03
CA MET A 107 -7.92 12.72 -11.01
C MET A 107 -7.01 11.66 -10.35
N THR A 108 -6.55 11.89 -9.12
CA THR A 108 -5.77 10.90 -8.38
C THR A 108 -6.64 9.75 -7.88
N TYR A 109 -7.85 10.03 -7.40
CA TYR A 109 -8.81 8.99 -7.02
C TYR A 109 -9.20 8.13 -8.23
N GLU A 110 -9.51 8.77 -9.37
CA GLU A 110 -9.80 8.06 -10.62
C GLU A 110 -8.61 7.22 -11.08
N HIS A 111 -7.39 7.77 -10.99
CA HIS A 111 -6.16 7.04 -11.33
C HIS A 111 -6.01 5.79 -10.47
N VAL A 112 -6.10 5.94 -9.14
CA VAL A 112 -5.99 4.83 -8.18
C VAL A 112 -7.06 3.75 -8.44
N ALA A 113 -8.30 4.14 -8.74
CA ALA A 113 -9.38 3.22 -9.06
C ALA A 113 -9.07 2.39 -10.33
N LYS A 114 -8.42 2.98 -11.33
CA LYS A 114 -8.02 2.30 -12.58
C LYS A 114 -6.86 1.31 -12.37
N LEU A 115 -5.96 1.56 -11.42
CA LEU A 115 -4.79 0.72 -11.17
C LEU A 115 -5.14 -0.75 -10.91
N GLY A 116 -6.26 -1.00 -10.23
CA GLY A 116 -6.70 -2.38 -9.95
C GLY A 116 -6.98 -3.18 -11.23
N GLY A 117 -7.69 -2.56 -12.18
CA GLY A 117 -7.93 -3.16 -13.49
C GLY A 117 -6.67 -3.26 -14.34
N LEU A 118 -5.86 -2.19 -14.37
CA LEU A 118 -4.65 -2.10 -15.18
C LEU A 118 -3.62 -3.21 -14.83
N TYR A 119 -3.45 -3.51 -13.54
CA TYR A 119 -2.47 -4.50 -13.07
C TYR A 119 -3.09 -5.84 -12.64
N GLY A 120 -4.41 -5.99 -12.72
CA GLY A 120 -5.11 -7.20 -12.28
C GLY A 120 -4.98 -7.47 -10.77
N VAL A 121 -4.83 -6.41 -9.96
CA VAL A 121 -4.62 -6.48 -8.52
C VAL A 121 -5.79 -5.89 -7.75
N GLU A 122 -5.91 -6.27 -6.48
CA GLU A 122 -6.86 -5.64 -5.57
C GLU A 122 -6.22 -4.36 -4.99
N ILE A 123 -6.93 -3.23 -5.10
CA ILE A 123 -6.57 -1.99 -4.42
C ILE A 123 -7.48 -1.83 -3.21
N ILE A 124 -6.92 -2.01 -2.01
CA ILE A 124 -7.61 -1.82 -0.75
C ILE A 124 -7.44 -0.38 -0.29
N THR A 125 -8.56 0.32 -0.11
CA THR A 125 -8.58 1.66 0.46
C THR A 125 -8.79 1.62 1.97
N ARG A 126 -8.00 2.41 2.70
CA ARG A 126 -8.18 2.64 4.14
C ARG A 126 -8.11 4.14 4.42
N CYS A 127 -9.02 4.64 5.24
CA CYS A 127 -9.08 6.03 5.66
C CYS A 127 -8.86 6.11 7.18
N GLY A 128 -7.93 6.96 7.61
CA GLY A 128 -7.60 7.21 9.02
C GLY A 128 -8.17 8.52 9.57
N GLY A 129 -9.02 9.20 8.79
CA GLY A 129 -9.45 10.59 8.98
C GLY A 129 -8.99 11.47 7.82
N SER A 130 -9.22 12.77 7.91
CA SER A 130 -8.84 13.73 6.86
C SER A 130 -7.61 14.57 7.24
N VAL A 131 -6.96 15.18 6.24
CA VAL A 131 -5.92 16.20 6.47
C VAL A 131 -6.48 17.38 7.27
N ILE A 132 -7.73 17.78 7.02
CA ILE A 132 -8.40 18.90 7.71
C ILE A 132 -8.58 18.56 9.19
N ASP A 133 -9.11 17.38 9.52
CA ASP A 133 -9.31 16.94 10.92
C ASP A 133 -7.98 16.96 11.69
N GLN A 134 -6.89 16.55 11.03
CA GLN A 134 -5.57 16.57 11.66
C GLN A 134 -5.03 17.99 11.84
N ILE A 135 -5.36 18.93 10.96
CA ILE A 135 -4.97 20.34 11.12
C ILE A 135 -5.69 20.94 12.32
N GLU A 136 -7.01 20.75 12.42
CA GLU A 136 -7.84 21.23 13.52
C GLU A 136 -7.38 20.64 14.86
N LYS A 137 -7.23 19.31 14.92
CA LYS A 137 -6.80 18.60 16.13
C LYS A 137 -5.41 19.02 16.62
N ARG A 138 -4.52 19.44 15.72
CA ARG A 138 -3.14 19.83 16.06
C ARG A 138 -2.94 21.34 16.17
N GLY A 139 -3.94 22.14 15.81
CA GLY A 139 -3.88 23.60 15.81
C GLY A 139 -2.78 24.18 14.91
N ARG A 140 -2.41 23.48 13.81
CA ARG A 140 -1.36 23.91 12.88
C ARG A 140 -1.43 23.21 11.53
N PHE A 141 -0.96 23.89 10.49
CA PHE A 141 -0.70 23.28 9.18
C PHE A 141 0.50 22.32 9.22
N PRO A 142 0.51 21.27 8.38
CA PRO A 142 1.66 20.39 8.26
C PRO A 142 2.82 21.13 7.59
N SER A 143 4.05 20.79 7.99
CA SER A 143 5.28 21.41 7.45
C SER A 143 6.36 20.34 7.26
N PHE A 144 7.52 20.73 6.74
CA PHE A 144 8.64 19.79 6.58
C PHE A 144 9.04 19.10 7.89
N GLY A 145 9.08 19.84 9.00
CA GLY A 145 9.38 19.31 10.35
C GLY A 145 8.17 18.71 11.07
N ALA A 146 6.98 18.77 10.48
CA ALA A 146 5.73 18.42 11.14
C ALA A 146 4.76 17.71 10.19
N ARG A 147 5.14 16.52 9.73
CA ARG A 147 4.36 15.72 8.77
C ARG A 147 3.36 14.79 9.48
N PHE A 148 2.52 15.36 10.34
CA PHE A 148 1.54 14.57 11.10
C PHE A 148 0.55 13.85 10.18
N CYS A 149 0.23 14.40 8.99
CA CYS A 149 -0.60 13.73 7.99
C CYS A 149 0.03 12.43 7.51
N THR A 150 1.34 12.40 7.23
CA THR A 150 2.07 11.16 6.91
C THR A 150 1.99 10.17 8.07
N ASN A 151 2.23 10.62 9.30
CA ASN A 151 2.26 9.73 10.47
C ASN A 151 0.88 9.09 10.73
N TYR A 152 -0.17 9.90 10.84
CA TYR A 152 -1.49 9.42 11.28
C TYR A 152 -2.35 8.86 10.16
N LEU A 153 -2.32 9.47 8.97
CA LEU A 153 -3.21 9.11 7.87
C LEU A 153 -2.61 8.06 6.94
N LYS A 154 -1.28 7.90 6.95
CA LYS A 154 -0.60 6.89 6.12
C LYS A 154 0.07 5.83 6.97
N THR A 155 1.08 6.20 7.75
CA THR A 155 1.90 5.25 8.49
C THR A 155 1.10 4.45 9.52
N ASP A 156 0.30 5.10 10.36
CA ASP A 156 -0.49 4.40 11.39
C ASP A 156 -1.60 3.54 10.80
N VAL A 157 -2.21 3.99 9.69
CA VAL A 157 -3.17 3.21 8.91
C VAL A 157 -2.51 1.95 8.34
N SER A 158 -1.33 2.11 7.73
CA SER A 158 -0.51 1.02 7.21
C SER A 158 -0.09 0.02 8.29
N LYS A 159 0.39 0.47 9.45
CA LYS A 159 0.75 -0.41 10.58
C LYS A 159 -0.43 -1.28 11.01
N LYS A 160 -1.61 -0.67 11.19
CA LYS A 160 -2.84 -1.39 11.58
C LYS A 160 -3.22 -2.43 10.52
N PHE A 161 -3.16 -2.04 9.25
CA PHE A 161 -3.42 -2.95 8.14
C PHE A 161 -2.42 -4.11 8.11
N TYR A 162 -1.12 -3.84 8.20
CA TYR A 162 -0.09 -4.87 8.14
C TYR A 162 -0.18 -5.87 9.29
N LYS A 163 -0.41 -5.36 10.50
CA LYS A 163 -0.63 -6.20 11.68
C LYS A 163 -1.82 -7.12 11.47
N SER A 164 -2.96 -6.57 11.06
CA SER A 164 -4.19 -7.33 10.85
C SER A 164 -4.04 -8.38 9.74
N LEU A 165 -3.38 -8.03 8.63
CA LEU A 165 -3.13 -8.95 7.53
C LEU A 165 -2.22 -10.11 7.96
N ALA A 166 -1.08 -9.81 8.59
CA ALA A 166 -0.13 -10.83 9.05
C ALA A 166 -0.77 -11.76 10.10
N GLU A 167 -1.59 -11.23 11.01
CA GLU A 167 -2.34 -12.02 11.99
C GLU A 167 -3.41 -12.91 11.33
N LYS A 168 -4.14 -12.37 10.36
CA LYS A 168 -5.21 -13.10 9.64
C LYS A 168 -4.64 -14.27 8.83
N GLN A 169 -3.55 -14.05 8.10
CA GLN A 169 -2.93 -15.10 7.29
C GLN A 169 -1.92 -15.95 8.06
N GLY A 170 -1.52 -15.54 9.27
CA GLY A 170 -0.59 -16.26 10.13
C GLY A 170 0.85 -16.39 9.61
N ILE A 171 1.20 -15.67 8.54
CA ILE A 171 2.53 -15.59 7.95
C ILE A 171 2.80 -14.16 7.45
N GLY A 172 4.07 -13.76 7.43
CA GLY A 172 4.51 -12.46 6.95
C GLY A 172 4.34 -12.25 5.44
N PHE A 173 4.70 -11.05 4.99
CA PHE A 173 4.67 -10.62 3.59
C PHE A 173 5.63 -9.44 3.38
N GLN A 174 5.93 -9.14 2.12
CA GLN A 174 6.78 -8.00 1.76
C GLN A 174 5.96 -6.73 1.57
N VAL A 175 6.53 -5.57 1.90
CA VAL A 175 5.96 -4.26 1.59
C VAL A 175 6.92 -3.50 0.69
N TRP A 176 6.49 -3.16 -0.52
CA TRP A 176 7.36 -2.52 -1.51
C TRP A 176 7.06 -1.02 -1.58
N TYR A 177 8.05 -0.18 -1.27
CA TYR A 177 7.91 1.28 -1.28
C TYR A 177 8.57 1.91 -2.50
N GLY A 178 7.86 2.84 -3.14
CA GLY A 178 8.40 3.65 -4.25
C GLY A 178 9.16 4.86 -3.75
N MET A 179 10.34 4.63 -3.18
CA MET A 179 11.24 5.68 -2.68
C MET A 179 12.56 5.59 -3.42
N ARG A 180 13.11 6.72 -3.89
CA ARG A 180 14.32 6.76 -4.73
C ARG A 180 15.36 7.75 -4.25
N THR A 181 16.62 7.45 -4.50
CA THR A 181 17.78 8.33 -4.25
C THR A 181 17.69 9.61 -5.09
N ASP A 182 17.26 9.49 -6.34
CA ASP A 182 17.09 10.57 -7.32
C ASP A 182 15.87 11.51 -7.06
N GLU A 183 15.21 11.40 -5.89
CA GLU A 183 14.13 12.34 -5.51
C GLU A 183 14.65 13.67 -4.91
N SER A 184 15.82 13.64 -4.25
CA SER A 184 16.46 14.80 -3.61
C SER A 184 17.81 14.41 -2.99
N SER A 185 18.68 15.40 -2.73
CA SER A 185 19.93 15.19 -2.00
C SER A 185 19.75 14.54 -0.62
N LYS A 186 18.66 14.84 0.09
CA LYS A 186 18.34 14.19 1.37
C LYS A 186 18.02 12.71 1.19
N ARG A 187 17.30 12.35 0.12
CA ARG A 187 16.93 10.97 -0.20
C ARG A 187 18.13 10.15 -0.68
N ALA A 188 18.99 10.75 -1.49
CA ALA A 188 20.26 10.14 -1.90
C ALA A 188 21.11 9.73 -0.69
N LYS A 189 21.24 10.60 0.32
CA LYS A 189 21.95 10.26 1.57
C LYS A 189 21.24 9.20 2.40
N LEU A 190 19.91 9.28 2.50
CA LEU A 190 19.12 8.39 3.36
C LEU A 190 19.11 6.94 2.84
N TYR A 191 19.20 6.75 1.52
CA TYR A 191 19.09 5.44 0.88
C TYR A 191 20.37 5.03 0.13
N ALA A 192 21.51 5.64 0.45
CA ALA A 192 22.77 5.39 -0.26
C ALA A 192 23.19 3.91 -0.24
N ASP A 193 22.97 3.24 0.89
CA ASP A 193 23.41 1.86 1.14
C ASP A 193 22.24 0.86 1.08
N VAL A 194 21.09 1.26 0.52
CA VAL A 194 19.93 0.36 0.39
C VAL A 194 20.06 -0.43 -0.90
N ASP A 195 20.07 -1.76 -0.78
CA ASP A 195 20.03 -2.67 -1.92
C ASP A 195 18.57 -2.85 -2.41
N PRO A 196 18.28 -2.64 -3.72
CA PRO A 196 16.93 -2.78 -4.28
C PRO A 196 16.38 -4.21 -4.26
N PHE A 197 17.19 -5.23 -3.97
CA PHE A 197 16.82 -6.65 -3.92
C PHE A 197 16.67 -7.21 -2.51
N GLU A 198 17.22 -6.55 -1.50
CA GLU A 198 17.17 -7.00 -0.12
C GLU A 198 15.85 -6.72 0.60
N LEU A 199 15.62 -7.46 1.67
CA LEU A 199 14.50 -7.31 2.59
C LEU A 199 14.97 -6.78 3.93
N TYR A 200 14.35 -5.68 4.36
CA TYR A 200 14.72 -4.98 5.57
C TYR A 200 13.59 -5.04 6.60
N PRO A 201 13.89 -5.12 7.91
CA PRO A 201 12.90 -4.88 8.93
C PRO A 201 12.24 -3.50 8.74
N PRO A 202 10.92 -3.34 8.95
CA PRO A 202 10.23 -2.07 8.71
C PRO A 202 10.87 -0.86 9.41
N HIS A 203 11.36 -1.08 10.63
CA HIS A 203 11.96 -0.05 11.49
C HIS A 203 13.39 0.34 11.08
N ALA A 204 14.07 -0.49 10.28
CA ALA A 204 15.37 -0.16 9.69
C ALA A 204 15.21 0.79 8.49
N VAL A 205 14.07 0.74 7.80
CA VAL A 205 13.77 1.61 6.65
C VAL A 205 13.07 2.90 7.09
N LEU A 206 12.09 2.79 7.99
CA LEU A 206 11.29 3.90 8.50
C LEU A 206 11.21 3.80 10.02
N ASP A 207 11.91 4.71 10.70
CA ASP A 207 12.10 4.79 12.16
C ASP A 207 10.80 4.66 12.99
N ASN A 208 9.69 5.14 12.46
CA ASN A 208 8.40 5.15 13.15
C ASN A 208 7.63 3.82 13.07
N TYR A 209 8.17 2.76 12.45
CA TYR A 209 7.55 1.43 12.43
C TYR A 209 7.95 0.59 13.65
N PRO A 210 7.01 -0.15 14.27
CA PRO A 210 7.30 -0.95 15.45
C PRO A 210 7.96 -2.30 15.11
N GLN A 211 8.90 -2.75 15.96
CA GLN A 211 9.63 -4.02 15.81
C GLN A 211 8.72 -5.27 15.77
N TYR A 212 7.52 -5.21 16.36
CA TYR A 212 6.62 -6.39 16.35
C TYR A 212 6.18 -6.80 14.93
N LEU A 213 6.25 -5.90 13.94
CA LEU A 213 5.90 -6.23 12.56
C LEU A 213 6.92 -7.16 11.92
N GLU A 214 8.21 -6.99 12.22
CA GLU A 214 9.26 -7.93 11.82
C GLU A 214 9.03 -9.29 12.46
N LYS A 215 8.68 -9.35 13.76
CA LYS A 215 8.34 -10.60 14.45
C LYS A 215 7.12 -11.31 13.83
N LYS A 216 6.29 -10.58 13.09
CA LYS A 216 5.15 -11.11 12.30
C LYS A 216 5.54 -11.45 10.86
N GLY A 217 6.81 -11.33 10.49
CA GLY A 217 7.37 -11.59 9.17
C GLY A 217 7.09 -10.50 8.13
N VAL A 218 6.67 -9.30 8.55
CA VAL A 218 6.49 -8.16 7.63
C VAL A 218 7.86 -7.54 7.36
N MET A 219 8.28 -7.53 6.10
CA MET A 219 9.59 -7.01 5.66
C MET A 219 9.41 -5.98 4.55
N PHE A 220 10.28 -4.96 4.50
CA PHE A 220 10.22 -3.88 3.51
C PHE A 220 11.27 -4.06 2.42
N ARG A 221 10.95 -3.58 1.21
CA ARG A 221 11.86 -3.53 0.07
C ARG A 221 11.67 -2.21 -0.69
N LEU A 222 12.75 -1.64 -1.21
CA LEU A 222 12.71 -0.43 -2.04
C LEU A 222 13.18 -0.80 -3.46
N PRO A 223 12.32 -1.40 -4.29
CA PRO A 223 12.74 -2.06 -5.53
C PRO A 223 13.16 -1.11 -6.65
N ILE A 224 12.95 0.19 -6.47
CA ILE A 224 13.29 1.24 -7.45
C ILE A 224 14.24 2.28 -6.85
N VAL A 225 14.93 1.96 -5.74
CA VAL A 225 15.69 2.94 -4.94
C VAL A 225 16.78 3.65 -5.73
N ASP A 226 17.36 2.96 -6.70
CA ASP A 226 18.41 3.38 -7.61
C ASP A 226 17.90 3.90 -8.96
N TRP A 227 16.58 3.82 -9.21
CA TRP A 227 15.99 4.29 -10.47
C TRP A 227 16.03 5.82 -10.57
N ARG A 228 16.34 6.29 -11.76
CA ARG A 228 16.16 7.67 -12.18
C ARG A 228 14.71 7.94 -12.57
N GLU A 229 14.34 9.21 -12.58
CA GLU A 229 12.98 9.61 -12.96
C GLU A 229 12.58 9.14 -14.38
N ASN A 230 13.50 9.16 -15.35
CA ASN A 230 13.22 8.71 -16.71
C ASN A 230 12.91 7.21 -16.78
N GLU A 231 13.59 6.38 -15.98
CA GLU A 231 13.35 4.92 -15.93
C GLU A 231 11.95 4.61 -15.38
N VAL A 232 11.47 5.42 -14.42
CA VAL A 232 10.09 5.33 -13.92
C VAL A 232 9.09 5.66 -15.02
N TYR A 233 9.32 6.72 -15.80
CA TYR A 233 8.42 7.06 -16.91
C TYR A 233 8.46 6.03 -18.02
N GLU A 234 9.62 5.50 -18.38
CA GLU A 234 9.77 4.45 -19.39
C GLU A 234 9.02 3.18 -18.99
N GLN A 235 9.11 2.78 -17.71
CA GLN A 235 8.39 1.62 -17.20
C GLN A 235 6.85 1.79 -17.23
N LEU A 236 6.35 3.02 -17.10
CA LEU A 236 4.90 3.28 -16.97
C LEU A 236 4.25 3.74 -18.27
N GLY A 237 5.01 4.30 -19.20
CA GLY A 237 4.50 4.89 -20.42
C GLY A 237 3.42 5.95 -20.14
N ASP A 238 2.31 5.86 -20.88
CA ASP A 238 1.23 6.83 -20.81
C ASP A 238 0.22 6.61 -19.67
N ASP A 239 0.28 5.45 -19.00
CA ASP A 239 -0.65 5.05 -17.94
C ASP A 239 -0.31 5.70 -16.59
N ILE A 240 0.26 6.90 -16.59
CA ILE A 240 0.59 7.67 -15.39
C ILE A 240 -0.55 8.60 -14.99
N ASN A 241 -0.54 9.03 -13.73
CA ASN A 241 -1.53 9.99 -13.23
C ASN A 241 -1.57 11.26 -14.13
N PRO A 242 -2.76 11.68 -14.61
CA PRO A 242 -2.88 12.82 -15.52
C PRO A 242 -2.26 14.13 -15.01
N LEU A 243 -2.15 14.31 -13.69
CA LEU A 243 -1.52 15.50 -13.10
C LEU A 243 -0.05 15.67 -13.53
N TYR A 244 0.67 14.58 -13.86
CA TYR A 244 2.03 14.69 -14.40
C TYR A 244 2.04 15.43 -15.76
N LYS A 245 1.10 15.10 -16.65
CA LYS A 245 0.92 15.79 -17.95
C LYS A 245 0.43 17.23 -17.79
N LYS A 246 -0.08 17.60 -16.61
CA LYS A 246 -0.46 18.98 -16.23
C LYS A 246 0.69 19.74 -15.55
N GLY A 247 1.89 19.19 -15.57
CA GLY A 247 3.12 19.82 -15.09
C GLY A 247 3.36 19.71 -13.59
N PHE A 248 2.73 18.76 -12.90
CA PHE A 248 3.04 18.45 -11.50
C PHE A 248 4.11 17.35 -11.43
N GLY A 249 5.29 17.67 -10.90
CA GLY A 249 6.39 16.69 -10.75
C GLY A 249 6.18 15.66 -9.63
N ARG A 250 5.26 15.93 -8.69
CA ARG A 250 4.87 15.02 -7.61
C ARG A 250 3.36 15.03 -7.43
N VAL A 251 2.81 13.84 -7.20
CA VAL A 251 1.37 13.64 -7.00
C VAL A 251 1.12 12.89 -5.69
N GLY A 252 0.07 13.30 -4.99
CA GLY A 252 -0.35 12.81 -3.68
C GLY A 252 -1.50 13.69 -3.20
N CYS A 253 -1.41 14.22 -1.97
CA CYS A 253 -2.31 15.28 -1.51
C CYS A 253 -2.23 16.50 -2.45
N PHE A 254 -3.36 17.16 -2.72
CA PHE A 254 -3.49 18.25 -3.68
C PHE A 254 -4.15 19.49 -3.05
N PRO A 255 -3.36 20.54 -2.75
CA PRO A 255 -1.89 20.50 -2.65
C PRO A 255 -1.39 19.70 -1.44
N CYS A 256 -0.12 19.32 -1.48
CA CYS A 256 0.60 18.98 -0.27
C CYS A 256 0.88 20.27 0.52
N LEU A 257 0.18 20.46 1.65
CA LEU A 257 0.33 21.66 2.48
C LEU A 257 1.71 21.77 3.16
N ALA A 258 2.41 20.64 3.31
CA ALA A 258 3.82 20.59 3.73
C ALA A 258 4.82 20.81 2.58
N GLY A 259 4.33 21.02 1.35
CA GLY A 259 5.13 21.27 0.16
C GLY A 259 5.60 22.72 0.05
N GLY A 260 6.53 22.96 -0.89
CA GLY A 260 7.05 24.30 -1.16
C GLY A 260 5.98 25.25 -1.70
N ASP A 261 6.13 26.54 -1.40
CA ASP A 261 5.11 27.56 -1.66
C ASP A 261 4.74 27.67 -3.15
N LEU A 262 5.72 27.59 -4.05
CA LEU A 262 5.50 27.56 -5.51
C LEU A 262 4.51 26.46 -5.92
N TRP A 263 4.66 25.26 -5.36
CA TRP A 263 3.82 24.11 -5.70
C TRP A 263 2.44 24.21 -5.07
N LYS A 264 2.34 24.80 -3.87
CA LYS A 264 1.04 25.11 -3.25
C LYS A 264 0.28 26.12 -4.11
N ASP A 265 0.91 27.21 -4.52
CA ASP A 265 0.29 28.22 -5.39
C ASP A 265 -0.20 27.58 -6.69
N LYS A 266 0.69 26.88 -7.39
CA LYS A 266 0.36 26.21 -8.65
C LYS A 266 -0.87 25.30 -8.49
N ALA A 267 -0.94 24.51 -7.43
CA ALA A 267 -2.08 23.62 -7.18
C ALA A 267 -3.35 24.39 -6.81
N PHE A 268 -3.25 25.42 -5.97
CA PHE A 268 -4.41 26.23 -5.57
C PHE A 268 -5.03 27.02 -6.72
N THR A 269 -4.26 27.36 -7.75
CA THR A 269 -4.74 28.10 -8.92
C THR A 269 -5.00 27.21 -10.15
N PHE A 270 -4.70 25.92 -10.05
CA PHE A 270 -4.71 25.00 -11.19
C PHE A 270 -6.09 24.87 -11.86
N ASP A 271 -7.11 24.52 -11.08
CA ASP A 271 -8.47 24.28 -11.54
C ASP A 271 -9.50 24.59 -10.44
N ASP A 272 -10.78 24.30 -10.68
CA ASP A 272 -11.85 24.55 -9.71
C ASP A 272 -11.64 23.76 -8.40
N PHE A 273 -11.13 22.53 -8.50
CA PHE A 273 -10.83 21.74 -7.31
C PHE A 273 -9.72 22.40 -6.48
N GLY A 274 -8.62 22.80 -7.13
CA GLY A 274 -7.54 23.55 -6.49
C GLY A 274 -8.01 24.82 -5.81
N ARG A 275 -8.87 25.60 -6.47
CA ARG A 275 -9.48 26.81 -5.91
C ARG A 275 -10.39 26.50 -4.71
N SER A 276 -11.19 25.45 -4.78
CA SER A 276 -12.01 25.02 -3.63
C SER A 276 -11.16 24.60 -2.43
N GLN A 277 -10.01 23.94 -2.67
CA GLN A 277 -9.07 23.57 -1.61
C GLN A 277 -8.42 24.82 -1.00
N ARG A 278 -8.18 25.85 -1.82
CA ARG A 278 -7.67 27.14 -1.34
C ARG A 278 -8.66 27.80 -0.38
N GLU A 279 -9.93 27.83 -0.72
CA GLU A 279 -10.98 28.41 0.14
C GLU A 279 -11.05 27.70 1.50
N LYS A 280 -11.05 26.35 1.51
CA LYS A 280 -10.99 25.56 2.75
C LYS A 280 -9.78 25.91 3.60
N VAL A 281 -8.61 26.04 2.97
CA VAL A 281 -7.37 26.43 3.67
C VAL A 281 -7.49 27.85 4.22
N ARG A 282 -8.04 28.82 3.49
CA ARG A 282 -8.25 30.19 4.00
C ARG A 282 -9.17 30.22 5.22
N VAL A 283 -10.22 29.40 5.25
CA VAL A 283 -11.08 29.26 6.43
C VAL A 283 -10.27 28.76 7.63
N LEU A 284 -9.47 27.70 7.44
CA LEU A 284 -8.59 27.18 8.49
C LEU A 284 -7.53 28.19 8.94
N GLU A 285 -6.99 29.01 8.03
CA GLU A 285 -6.01 30.04 8.38
C GLU A 285 -6.63 31.09 9.31
N LYS A 286 -7.86 31.53 9.04
CA LYS A 286 -8.62 32.47 9.88
C LYS A 286 -8.93 31.87 11.25
N GLN A 287 -9.36 30.61 11.29
CA GLN A 287 -9.67 29.91 12.55
C GLN A 287 -8.44 29.70 13.43
N LEU A 288 -7.27 29.40 12.82
CA LEU A 288 -6.05 29.09 13.55
C LEU A 288 -5.17 30.31 13.84
N GLY A 289 -5.41 31.44 13.17
CA GLY A 289 -4.53 32.61 13.20
C GLY A 289 -3.14 32.30 12.61
N LYS A 290 -3.05 31.35 11.68
CA LYS A 290 -1.78 30.85 11.10
C LYS A 290 -1.91 30.69 9.60
N SER A 291 -0.83 30.92 8.87
CA SER A 291 -0.79 30.73 7.42
C SER A 291 -0.15 29.38 7.03
N VAL A 292 -0.60 28.82 5.90
CA VAL A 292 0.04 27.68 5.23
C VAL A 292 1.35 28.07 4.51
N PHE A 293 1.54 29.36 4.21
CA PHE A 293 2.79 29.90 3.67
C PHE A 293 3.67 30.44 4.78
N THR A 294 4.64 29.63 5.15
CA THR A 294 5.55 29.93 6.26
C THR A 294 6.92 30.39 5.80
N SER A 295 7.23 30.37 4.49
CA SER A 295 8.53 30.86 4.00
C SER A 295 8.56 32.39 3.97
N LYS A 296 9.77 32.97 4.03
CA LYS A 296 9.96 34.44 3.91
C LYS A 296 9.30 35.02 2.64
N GLY A 297 9.43 34.32 1.50
CA GLY A 297 8.77 34.73 0.25
C GLY A 297 7.26 34.47 0.25
N GLY A 298 6.82 33.46 1.00
CA GLY A 298 5.42 33.08 1.18
C GLY A 298 4.62 34.07 2.02
N GLN A 299 5.26 34.73 2.99
CA GLN A 299 4.58 35.70 3.88
C GLN A 299 3.86 36.82 3.14
N ARG A 300 4.36 37.24 1.97
CA ARG A 300 3.70 38.25 1.12
C ARG A 300 2.28 37.82 0.67
N ARG A 301 2.03 36.51 0.55
CA ARG A 301 0.72 35.93 0.14
C ARG A 301 -0.31 35.89 1.27
N ASN A 302 0.11 36.28 2.47
CA ASN A 302 -0.74 36.40 3.65
C ASN A 302 -1.37 37.79 3.75
N ASP A 303 -0.93 38.73 2.93
CA ASP A 303 -1.51 40.07 2.86
C ASP A 303 -2.79 40.03 2.00
N GLU A 304 -3.94 40.21 2.65
CA GLU A 304 -5.24 40.28 1.97
C GLU A 304 -5.34 41.49 1.02
N ASN A 305 -4.54 42.53 1.23
CA ASN A 305 -4.54 43.75 0.40
C ASN A 305 -3.74 43.60 -0.89
N GLN A 306 -2.86 42.59 -1.02
CA GLN A 306 -2.03 42.40 -2.23
C GLN A 306 -2.78 41.75 -3.41
N PHE A 307 -3.89 41.06 -3.17
CA PHE A 307 -4.72 40.52 -4.26
C PHE A 307 -5.65 41.58 -4.89
N CYS A 308 -5.72 42.78 -4.31
CA CYS A 308 -6.55 43.91 -4.77
C CYS A 308 -5.80 44.90 -5.67
N LEU A 309 -4.84 44.43 -6.48
CA LEU A 309 -4.14 45.28 -7.47
C LEU A 309 -4.59 45.02 -8.92
N ILE A 310 -5.54 44.11 -9.14
CA ILE A 310 -6.15 43.86 -10.46
C ILE A 310 -7.44 44.71 -10.66
N CYS A 311 -7.93 45.40 -9.63
CA CYS A 311 -9.07 46.30 -9.73
C CYS A 311 -8.69 47.80 -9.84
N SER A 312 -7.42 48.10 -10.10
CA SER A 312 -6.87 49.48 -10.07
C SER A 312 -6.16 49.91 -11.35
N ILE A 313 -6.36 49.19 -12.48
CA ILE A 313 -5.88 49.58 -13.81
C ILE A 313 -7.06 49.53 -14.78
#